data_AF-A0A934J3Z2-F1
#
_entry.id   AF-A0A934J3Z2-F1
#
_cell.length_a   1.000
_cell.length_b   1.000
_cell.length_c   1.000
_cell.angle_alpha   90.00
_cell.angle_beta   90.00
_cell.angle_gamma   90.00
#
_symmetry.space_group_name_H-M   'P 1'
#
loop_
_entity.id
_entity.type
_entity.pdbx_description
1 polymer ?
#
loop_
_entity_poly.entity_id
_entity_poly.type
_entity_poly.pdbx_seq_one_letter_code
_entity_poly.pdbx_strand_id
1 'polypeptide(L)' 'MRLIEKVEVYTQDGNKVIAHIQNYDAEELNRRINEKNSITIRIGDVIVDPRNILKIVPVRES' A
#
# COMPACT_ATOMS: atom_id res chain seq x y z
N MET A 1 16.89 -8.74 -10.39
CA MET A 1 15.95 -7.68 -9.94
C MET A 1 15.56 -8.03 -8.50
N ARG A 2 15.71 -7.13 -7.52
CA ARG A 2 15.25 -7.42 -6.16
C ARG A 2 13.73 -7.32 -6.12
N LEU A 3 13.06 -8.35 -5.60
CA LEU A 3 11.61 -8.38 -5.48
C LEU A 3 11.19 -7.51 -4.29
N ILE A 4 10.10 -6.76 -4.47
CA ILE A 4 9.40 -6.10 -3.36
C ILE A 4 8.35 -7.10 -2.90
N GLU A 5 8.48 -7.58 -1.67
CA GLU A 5 7.57 -8.58 -1.10
C GLU A 5 6.64 -7.97 -0.06
N LYS A 6 6.95 -6.76 0.43
CA LYS A 6 6.11 -6.04 1.39
C LYS A 6 6.18 -4.53 1.22
N VAL A 7 5.11 -3.87 1.65
CA VAL A 7 5.02 -2.42 1.76
C VAL A 7 4.69 -2.03 3.19
N GLU A 8 5.24 -0.92 3.64
CA GLU A 8 4.81 -0.25 4.86
C GLU A 8 3.80 0.84 4.50
N VAL A 9 2.58 0.70 5.01
CA VAL A 9 1.51 1.69 4.90
C VAL A 9 1.52 2.51 6.18
N TYR A 10 1.81 3.80 6.04
CA TYR A 10 1.72 4.75 7.13
C TYR A 10 0.38 5.46 7.03
N THR A 11 -0.35 5.53 8.14
CA THR A 11 -1.65 6.19 8.21
C THR A 11 -1.53 7.62 8.75
N GLN A 12 -2.55 8.43 8.51
CA GLN A 12 -2.60 9.83 8.93
C GLN A 12 -2.54 10.02 10.46
N ASP A 13 -3.00 9.03 11.23
CA ASP A 13 -2.96 8.99 12.70
C ASP A 13 -1.62 8.47 13.26
N GLY A 14 -0.63 8.22 12.40
CA GLY A 14 0.72 7.80 12.79
C GLY A 14 0.90 6.29 12.96
N ASN A 15 -0.12 5.48 12.69
CA ASN A 15 0.01 4.02 12.71
C ASN A 15 0.80 3.50 11.49
N LYS A 16 1.39 2.31 11.66
CA LYS A 16 2.10 1.59 10.60
C LYS A 16 1.49 0.21 10.43
N VAL A 17 1.13 -0.13 9.19
CA VAL A 17 0.64 -1.45 8.80
C VAL A 17 1.60 -2.05 7.78
N ILE A 18 1.98 -3.31 7.96
CA ILE A 18 2.80 -4.05 7.01
C ILE A 18 1.85 -4.89 6.14
N ALA A 19 1.96 -4.75 4.82
CA ALA A 19 1.22 -5.57 3.87
C ALA A 19 2.17 -6.34 2.97
N HIS A 20 1.95 -7.65 2.81
CA HIS A 20 2.70 -8.50 1.90
C HIS A 20 2.06 -8.44 0.51
N ILE A 21 2.84 -8.07 -0.49
CA ILE A 21 2.35 -7.84 -1.84
C ILE A 21 3.19 -8.64 -2.85
N GLN A 22 2.50 -9.30 -3.77
CA GLN A 22 3.13 -9.92 -4.93
C GLN A 22 3.03 -8.97 -6.11
N ASN A 23 4.06 -8.95 -6.96
CA ASN A 23 4.11 -8.14 -8.19
C ASN A 23 3.82 -6.66 -7.93
N TYR A 24 4.55 -6.05 -6.99
CA TYR A 24 4.40 -4.62 -6.68
C TYR A 24 4.53 -3.76 -7.95
N ASP A 25 3.50 -2.97 -8.22
CA ASP A 25 3.44 -1.96 -9.27
C ASP A 25 3.02 -0.64 -8.63
N ALA A 26 3.91 0.36 -8.71
CA ALA A 26 3.70 1.66 -8.09
C ALA A 26 2.62 2.48 -8.81
N GLU A 27 2.53 2.39 -10.14
CA GLU A 27 1.55 3.15 -10.94
C GLU A 27 0.14 2.62 -10.70
N GLU A 28 -0.01 1.29 -10.74
CA GLU A 28 -1.30 0.65 -10.49
C GLU A 28 -1.79 0.89 -9.06
N LEU A 29 -0.89 0.80 -8.07
CA LEU A 29 -1.24 1.08 -6.67
C LEU A 29 -1.66 2.55 -6.50
N ASN A 30 -0.93 3.50 -7.10
CA ASN A 30 -1.27 4.91 -7.05
C ASN A 30 -2.62 5.20 -7.71
N ARG A 31 -2.91 4.56 -8.86
CA ARG A 31 -4.20 4.67 -9.55
C ARG A 31 -5.35 4.21 -8.65
N ARG A 32 -5.22 3.04 -8.01
CA ARG A 32 -6.24 2.48 -7.12
C ARG A 32 -6.50 3.33 -5.88
N ILE A 33 -5.45 3.95 -5.31
CA ILE A 33 -5.58 4.86 -4.16
C ILE A 33 -6.35 6.13 -4.52
N ASN A 34 -6.13 6.66 -5.73
CA ASN A 34 -6.76 7.90 -6.19
C ASN A 34 -8.12 7.67 -6.88
N GLU A 35 -8.62 6.43 -6.92
CA GLU A 35 -9.91 6.11 -7.51
C GLU A 35 -11.06 6.61 -6.62
N LYS A 36 -11.79 7.64 -7.09
CA LYS A 36 -12.77 8.44 -6.31
C LYS A 36 -13.90 7.66 -5.64
N ASN A 37 -14.17 6.41 -6.03
CA ASN A 37 -15.30 5.62 -5.54
C ASN A 37 -14.91 4.53 -4.53
N SER A 38 -13.63 4.39 -4.21
CA SER A 38 -13.14 3.32 -3.34
C SER A 38 -13.27 3.70 -1.87
N ILE A 39 -14.24 3.10 -1.16
CA ILE A 39 -14.37 3.25 0.31
C ILE A 39 -13.23 2.53 1.03
N THR A 40 -12.82 1.35 0.53
CA THR A 40 -11.67 0.60 1.00
C THR A 40 -10.91 0.02 -0.19
N ILE A 41 -9.59 -0.15 -0.03
CA ILE A 41 -8.73 -0.79 -1.04
C ILE A 41 -7.98 -1.97 -0.40
N ARG A 42 -7.77 -3.01 -1.19
CA ARG A 42 -6.92 -4.15 -0.82
C ARG A 42 -5.49 -3.93 -1.30
N ILE A 43 -4.54 -3.92 -0.37
CA ILE A 43 -3.10 -3.90 -0.62
C ILE A 43 -2.55 -5.23 -0.12
N GLY A 44 -2.26 -6.15 -1.04
CA GLY A 44 -1.74 -7.47 -0.66
C GLY A 44 -2.71 -8.26 0.22
N ASP A 45 -2.30 -8.57 1.44
CA ASP A 45 -3.06 -9.24 2.50
C ASP A 45 -3.84 -8.28 3.43
N VAL A 46 -3.77 -6.96 3.21
CA VAL A 46 -4.42 -5.94 4.05
C VAL A 46 -5.53 -5.19 3.31
N ILE A 47 -6.59 -4.81 4.02
CA ILE A 47 -7.62 -3.87 3.56
C ILE A 47 -7.48 -2.56 4.34
N VAL A 48 -7.42 -1.43 3.63
CA VAL A 48 -7.27 -0.10 4.22
C VAL A 48 -8.26 0.89 3.61
N ASP A 49 -8.63 1.92 4.38
CA ASP A 49 -9.30 3.10 3.84
C ASP A 49 -8.24 4.00 3.18
N PRO A 50 -8.31 4.26 1.86
CA PRO A 50 -7.31 5.08 1.17
C PRO A 50 -7.22 6.51 1.72
N ARG A 51 -8.30 7.04 2.31
CA ARG A 51 -8.34 8.38 2.91
C ARG A 51 -7.45 8.48 4.16
N ASN A 52 -7.22 7.36 4.82
CA ASN A 52 -6.38 7.30 6.01
C ASN A 52 -4.90 7.06 5.68
N ILE A 53 -4.54 6.88 4.40
CA ILE A 53 -3.13 6.65 4.00
C ILE A 53 -2.40 8.00 3.95
N LEU A 54 -1.25 8.06 4.62
CA LEU A 54 -0.30 9.17 4.52
C LEU A 54 0.76 8.89 3.45
N LYS A 55 1.37 7.71 3.47
CA LYS A 55 2.36 7.26 2.47
C LYS A 55 2.48 5.75 2.47
N ILE A 56 2.96 5.21 1.36
CA ILE A 56 3.30 3.79 1.21
C ILE A 56 4.77 3.70 0.82
N VAL A 57 5.54 2.88 1.53
CA VAL A 57 6.96 2.68 1.28
C VAL A 57 7.19 1.22 0.87
N PRO A 58 7.67 0.94 -0.35
CA PRO A 58 8.09 -0.41 -0.73
C PRO A 58 9.34 -0.81 0.04
N VAL A 59 9.29 -1.96 0.71
CA VAL A 59 10.44 -2.52 1.42
C VAL A 59 11.06 -3.60 0.54
N ARG A 60 12.33 -3.39 0.20
CA ARG A 60 13.13 -4.39 -0.53
C ARG A 60 13.74 -5.33 0.49
N GLU A 61 13.55 -6.63 0.30
CA GLU A 61 14.32 -7.61 1.06
C GLU A 61 15.78 -7.58 0.54
N SER A 62 16.73 -7.74 1.47
CA SER A 62 18.18 -7.64 1.17
C SER A 62 18.70 -8.90 0.51
#